data_AF-A0AAD2H603-F1
#
_entry.id   AF-A0AAD2H603-F1
#
_cell.length_a   1.000
_cell.length_b   1.000
_cell.length_c   1.000
_cell.angle_alpha   90.00
_cell.angle_beta   90.00
_cell.angle_gamma   90.00
#
_symmetry.space_group_name_H-M   'P 1'
#
loop_
_entity.id
_entity.type
_entity.pdbx_description
1 polymer ?
#
loop_
_entity_poly.entity_id
_entity_poly.type
_entity_poly.pdbx_seq_one_letter_code
_entity_poly.pdbx_strand_id
1 'polypeptide(L)'
;MYGPSDGGFRKHALPVITKCIHGSAPFLTTFLLIHLSAPLLANLGGSSLASQTLLLGREYYQTELGEKYLLLGPIVLHTVSGLAKRLISPSKVPPRPWTSLLSITGYGTMLFFLPIHFSTHRVSPSNPIAPIHALSPSELDFEYIKFGLNSWPWRSAFLYGGLVVFALLHAADGERILFNTYLGPALGRIKASTRKGMIAAVMGAVALPVLTGLYFLSQEPEMIFASMADRFHASFVSSMWYRL
;
A
#
# COMPACT_ATOMS: atom_id res chain seq x y z
N MET A 1 28.80 -34.20 13.49
CA MET A 1 29.09 -32.76 13.58
C MET A 1 27.90 -32.06 14.23
N TYR A 2 27.98 -31.76 15.52
CA TYR A 2 27.02 -30.90 16.21
C TYR A 2 27.52 -29.46 16.09
N GLY A 3 26.81 -28.64 15.30
CA GLY A 3 27.10 -27.20 15.21
C GLY A 3 26.82 -26.50 16.55
N PRO A 4 27.54 -25.41 16.87
CA PRO A 4 27.44 -24.73 18.16
C PRO A 4 26.04 -24.12 18.35
N SER A 5 25.53 -24.16 19.59
CA SER A 5 24.56 -23.27 20.30
C SER A 5 23.56 -22.33 19.57
N ASP A 6 23.21 -22.54 18.30
CA ASP A 6 22.31 -21.71 17.47
C ASP A 6 20.89 -21.52 18.04
N GLY A 7 20.52 -22.31 19.05
CA GLY A 7 19.24 -22.21 19.73
C GLY A 7 19.08 -20.92 20.55
N GLY A 8 20.16 -20.36 21.10
CA GLY A 8 20.10 -19.19 21.99
C GLY A 8 19.69 -17.92 21.25
N PHE A 9 20.49 -17.52 20.25
CA PHE A 9 20.25 -16.30 19.48
C PHE A 9 18.86 -16.29 18.82
N ARG A 10 18.48 -17.37 18.14
CA ARG A 10 17.19 -17.47 17.44
C ARG A 10 16.01 -17.42 18.41
N LYS A 11 16.14 -18.02 19.60
CA LYS A 11 15.11 -17.99 20.66
C LYS A 11 14.83 -16.57 21.16
N HIS A 12 15.84 -15.69 21.16
CA HIS A 12 15.67 -14.28 21.56
C HIS A 12 15.30 -13.37 20.38
N ALA A 13 15.87 -13.58 19.20
CA ALA A 13 15.65 -12.72 18.03
C ALA A 13 14.25 -12.89 17.42
N LEU A 14 13.75 -14.12 17.26
CA LEU A 14 12.48 -14.39 16.58
C LEU A 14 11.26 -13.72 17.26
N PRO A 15 11.12 -13.71 18.60
CA PRO A 15 10.06 -12.98 19.27
C PRO A 15 10.13 -11.47 19.03
N VAL A 16 11.33 -10.87 19.09
CA VAL A 16 11.53 -9.43 18.87
C VAL A 16 11.14 -9.06 17.44
N ILE A 17 11.67 -9.79 16.45
CA ILE A 17 11.34 -9.57 15.03
C ILE A 17 9.84 -9.72 14.80
N THR A 18 9.20 -10.72 15.41
CA THR A 18 7.75 -10.90 15.29
C THR A 18 6.98 -9.72 15.88
N LYS A 19 7.42 -9.19 17.03
CA LYS A 19 6.85 -7.96 17.60
C LYS A 19 7.06 -6.75 16.71
N CYS A 20 8.19 -6.61 16.03
CA CYS A 20 8.41 -5.53 15.06
C CYS A 20 7.45 -5.61 13.86
N ILE A 21 7.23 -6.81 13.30
CA ILE A 21 6.24 -7.03 12.22
C ILE A 21 4.84 -6.67 12.73
N HIS A 22 4.46 -7.17 13.91
CA HIS A 22 3.12 -6.96 14.45
C HIS A 22 2.88 -5.51 14.89
N GLY A 23 3.89 -4.85 15.47
CA GLY A 23 3.78 -3.48 15.97
C GLY A 23 3.77 -2.43 14.86
N SER A 24 4.38 -2.71 13.70
CA SER A 24 4.31 -1.84 12.52
C SER A 24 2.98 -1.95 11.77
N ALA A 25 2.30 -3.10 11.83
CA ALA A 25 1.10 -3.35 11.05
C ALA A 25 -0.08 -2.40 11.32
N PRO A 26 -0.39 -1.97 12.57
CA PRO A 26 -1.43 -0.98 12.83
C PRO A 26 -1.18 0.36 12.13
N PHE A 27 0.06 0.84 12.08
CA PHE A 27 0.40 2.09 11.37
C PHE A 27 0.10 1.97 9.87
N LEU A 28 0.49 0.85 9.26
CA LEU A 28 0.23 0.58 7.84
C LEU A 28 -1.27 0.42 7.55
N THR A 29 -2.00 -0.22 8.45
CA THR A 29 -3.45 -0.40 8.34
C THR A 29 -4.17 0.94 8.44
N THR A 30 -3.81 1.78 9.42
CA THR A 30 -4.33 3.15 9.55
C THR A 30 -4.01 3.99 8.32
N PHE A 31 -2.78 3.92 7.80
CA PHE A 31 -2.43 4.57 6.54
C PHE A 31 -3.31 4.11 5.39
N LEU A 32 -3.49 2.80 5.21
CA LEU A 32 -4.36 2.26 4.14
C LEU A 32 -5.79 2.75 4.29
N LEU A 33 -6.36 2.76 5.50
CA LEU A 33 -7.72 3.24 5.73
C LEU A 33 -7.88 4.71 5.31
N ILE A 34 -6.94 5.56 5.70
CA ILE A 34 -6.98 6.99 5.37
C ILE A 34 -6.72 7.19 3.87
N HIS A 35 -5.70 6.54 3.32
CA HIS A 35 -5.31 6.70 1.92
C HIS A 35 -6.39 6.21 0.95
N LEU A 36 -7.05 5.10 1.25
CA LEU A 36 -8.11 4.52 0.42
C LEU A 36 -9.45 5.25 0.56
N SER A 37 -9.63 6.09 1.59
CA SER A 37 -10.87 6.87 1.75
C SER A 37 -11.11 7.84 0.59
N ALA A 38 -10.06 8.47 0.07
CA ALA A 38 -10.18 9.43 -1.03
C ALA A 38 -10.69 8.80 -2.35
N PRO A 39 -10.07 7.73 -2.90
CA PRO A 39 -10.60 7.09 -4.09
C PRO A 39 -11.94 6.38 -3.84
N LEU A 40 -12.24 5.95 -2.62
CA LEU A 40 -13.57 5.44 -2.27
C LEU A 40 -14.64 6.52 -2.39
N LEU A 41 -14.39 7.72 -1.86
CA LEU A 41 -15.36 8.81 -1.88
C LEU A 41 -15.58 9.43 -3.26
N ALA A 42 -14.74 9.09 -4.25
CA ALA A 42 -14.99 9.44 -5.64
C ALA A 42 -16.32 8.89 -6.17
N ASN A 43 -16.84 7.77 -5.62
CA ASN A 43 -18.17 7.25 -5.97
C ASN A 43 -19.32 8.21 -5.63
N LEU A 44 -19.10 9.15 -4.71
CA LEU A 44 -20.15 10.04 -4.20
C LEU A 44 -20.02 11.47 -4.74
N GLY A 45 -18.79 11.97 -4.86
CA GLY A 45 -18.55 13.36 -5.24
C GLY A 45 -17.45 13.55 -6.28
N GLY A 46 -17.10 12.49 -7.01
CA GLY A 46 -16.13 12.54 -8.10
C GLY A 46 -14.74 13.01 -7.68
N SER A 47 -13.99 13.60 -8.61
CA SER A 47 -12.65 14.14 -8.33
C SER A 47 -12.65 15.21 -7.24
N SER A 48 -13.71 16.03 -7.15
CA SER A 48 -13.79 17.12 -6.16
C SER A 48 -13.75 16.61 -4.73
N LEU A 49 -14.64 15.66 -4.38
CA LEU A 49 -14.67 15.10 -3.02
C LEU A 49 -13.43 14.24 -2.74
N ALA A 50 -12.94 13.52 -3.74
CA ALA A 50 -11.71 12.74 -3.62
C ALA A 50 -10.48 13.64 -3.34
N SER A 51 -10.33 14.76 -4.05
CA SER A 51 -9.29 15.77 -3.81
C SER A 51 -9.38 16.37 -2.41
N GLN A 52 -10.58 16.76 -1.96
CA GLN A 52 -10.77 17.30 -0.61
C GLN A 52 -10.40 16.26 0.47
N THR A 53 -10.79 15.01 0.28
CA THR A 53 -10.45 13.91 1.20
C THR A 53 -8.95 13.63 1.21
N LEU A 54 -8.30 13.69 0.04
CA LEU A 54 -6.85 13.53 -0.07
C LEU A 54 -6.12 14.58 0.77
N LEU A 55 -6.55 15.84 0.72
CA LEU A 55 -5.96 16.92 1.51
C LEU A 55 -5.98 16.61 3.01
N LEU A 56 -7.09 16.08 3.53
CA LEU A 56 -7.16 15.63 4.93
C LEU A 56 -6.15 14.52 5.24
N GLY A 57 -5.97 13.57 4.30
CA GLY A 57 -4.96 12.52 4.42
C GLY A 57 -3.53 13.08 4.48
N ARG A 58 -3.24 14.15 3.73
CA ARG A 58 -1.92 14.80 3.75
C ARG A 58 -1.56 15.37 5.11
N GLU A 59 -2.51 16.03 5.75
CA GLU A 59 -2.34 16.57 7.10
C GLU A 59 -2.06 15.47 8.12
N TYR A 60 -2.63 14.27 7.91
CA TYR A 60 -2.44 13.17 8.84
C TYR A 60 -1.09 12.46 8.69
N TYR A 61 -0.66 12.13 7.47
CA TYR A 61 0.53 11.30 7.26
C TYR A 61 1.59 11.85 6.29
N GLN A 62 1.35 12.95 5.57
CA GLN A 62 2.36 13.57 4.67
C GLN A 62 3.06 14.78 5.30
N THR A 63 3.01 14.91 6.62
CA THR A 63 3.83 15.89 7.36
C THR A 63 5.30 15.44 7.39
N GLU A 64 6.20 16.36 7.74
CA GLU A 64 7.64 16.05 7.80
C GLU A 64 7.95 14.85 8.71
N LEU A 65 7.24 14.73 9.83
CA LEU A 65 7.37 13.62 10.76
C LEU A 65 6.47 12.44 10.37
N GLY A 66 5.24 12.71 9.93
CA GLY A 66 4.26 11.69 9.60
C GLY A 66 4.73 10.76 8.50
N GLU A 67 5.27 11.31 7.41
CA GLU A 67 5.68 10.48 6.27
C GLU A 67 6.90 9.62 6.64
N LYS A 68 7.89 10.24 7.30
CA LYS A 68 9.13 9.56 7.69
C LYS A 68 8.89 8.48 8.74
N TYR A 69 8.14 8.78 9.80
CA TYR A 69 8.07 7.93 10.99
C TYR A 69 6.76 7.17 11.16
N LEU A 70 5.66 7.60 10.56
CA LEU A 70 4.35 6.93 10.66
C LEU A 70 4.00 6.14 9.40
N LEU A 71 4.67 6.39 8.28
CA LEU A 71 4.51 5.64 7.03
C LEU A 71 5.77 4.87 6.64
N LEU A 72 6.84 5.56 6.23
CA LEU A 72 8.04 4.93 5.68
C LEU A 72 8.78 4.10 6.73
N GLY A 73 8.93 4.60 7.95
CA GLY A 73 9.52 3.86 9.07
C GLY A 73 8.81 2.51 9.32
N PRO A 74 7.48 2.48 9.52
CA PRO A 74 6.72 1.24 9.64
C PRO A 74 6.84 0.33 8.42
N ILE A 75 6.84 0.85 7.19
CA ILE A 75 7.02 0.03 5.97
C ILE A 75 8.38 -0.68 6.00
N VAL A 76 9.46 0.07 6.29
CA VAL A 76 10.81 -0.47 6.36
C VAL A 76 10.91 -1.49 7.49
N LEU A 77 10.44 -1.14 8.69
CA LEU A 77 10.47 -2.03 9.85
C LEU A 77 9.70 -3.33 9.57
N HIS A 78 8.50 -3.24 8.99
CA HIS A 78 7.67 -4.38 8.65
C HIS A 78 8.36 -5.30 7.64
N THR A 79 8.89 -4.72 6.57
CA THR A 79 9.49 -5.46 5.45
C THR A 79 10.81 -6.11 5.85
N VAL A 80 11.73 -5.34 6.45
CA VAL A 80 13.02 -5.83 6.90
C VAL A 80 12.84 -6.90 7.98
N SER A 81 11.91 -6.71 8.92
CA SER A 81 11.61 -7.74 9.93
C SER A 81 11.01 -9.01 9.30
N GLY A 82 10.14 -8.87 8.30
CA GLY A 82 9.59 -10.01 7.55
C GLY A 82 10.67 -10.83 6.84
N LEU A 83 11.60 -10.16 6.16
CA LEU A 83 12.76 -10.78 5.51
C LEU A 83 13.69 -11.42 6.53
N ALA A 84 14.05 -10.71 7.60
CA ALA A 84 14.91 -11.22 8.66
C ALA A 84 14.31 -12.48 9.31
N LYS A 85 13.00 -12.47 9.61
CA LYS A 85 12.28 -13.64 10.13
C LYS A 85 12.41 -14.82 9.20
N ARG A 86 12.27 -14.61 7.88
CA ARG A 86 12.43 -15.67 6.89
C ARG A 86 13.85 -16.25 6.87
N LEU A 87 14.87 -15.39 6.94
CA LEU A 87 16.29 -15.78 6.89
C LEU A 87 16.74 -16.57 8.12
N ILE A 88 16.26 -16.21 9.32
CA ILE A 88 16.73 -16.83 10.58
C ILE A 88 15.81 -17.93 11.12
N SER A 89 14.66 -18.18 10.47
CA SER A 89 13.73 -19.23 10.91
C SER A 89 14.37 -20.62 10.77
N PRO A 90 14.31 -21.49 11.80
CA PRO A 90 14.93 -22.80 11.76
C PRO A 90 14.18 -23.74 10.81
N SER A 91 14.86 -24.71 10.21
CA SER A 91 14.23 -25.67 9.29
C SER A 91 13.07 -26.48 9.90
N LYS A 92 13.08 -26.67 11.23
CA LYS A 92 12.00 -27.36 11.97
C LYS A 92 10.75 -26.50 12.17
N VAL A 93 10.88 -25.17 12.11
CA VAL A 93 9.77 -24.21 12.20
C VAL A 93 9.93 -23.22 11.05
N PRO A 94 9.71 -23.67 9.81
CA PRO A 94 10.00 -22.87 8.64
C PRO A 94 9.11 -21.63 8.60
N PRO A 95 9.57 -20.56 7.93
CA PRO A 95 8.74 -19.39 7.70
C PRO A 95 7.56 -19.75 6.78
N ARG A 96 6.56 -18.85 6.67
CA ARG A 96 5.42 -19.11 5.79
C ARG A 96 5.87 -19.41 4.36
N PRO A 97 5.22 -20.38 3.67
CA PRO A 97 5.55 -20.70 2.28
C PRO A 97 5.50 -19.48 1.38
N TRP A 98 6.39 -19.42 0.39
CA TRP A 98 6.40 -18.36 -0.63
C TRP A 98 5.08 -18.28 -1.41
N THR A 99 4.40 -19.42 -1.54
CA THR A 99 3.09 -19.54 -2.21
C THR A 99 1.90 -19.16 -1.32
N SER A 100 2.12 -18.83 -0.04
CA SER A 100 1.04 -18.34 0.82
C SER A 100 0.54 -16.99 0.32
N LEU A 101 -0.77 -16.75 0.44
CA LEU A 101 -1.39 -15.49 0.03
C LEU A 101 -0.64 -14.29 0.63
N LEU A 102 -0.41 -14.30 1.95
CA LEU A 102 0.35 -13.26 2.65
C LEU A 102 1.74 -13.00 2.03
N SER A 103 2.45 -14.05 1.58
CA SER A 103 3.77 -13.88 0.96
C SER A 103 3.64 -13.31 -0.45
N ILE A 104 2.79 -13.91 -1.30
CA ILE A 104 2.59 -13.44 -2.69
C ILE A 104 2.15 -11.97 -2.71
N THR A 105 1.16 -11.62 -1.90
CA THR A 105 0.63 -10.26 -1.85
C THR A 105 1.61 -9.29 -1.22
N GLY A 106 2.38 -9.73 -0.21
CA GLY A 106 3.41 -8.92 0.43
C GLY A 106 4.55 -8.58 -0.53
N TYR A 107 5.09 -9.59 -1.24
CA TYR A 107 6.15 -9.36 -2.23
C TYR A 107 5.65 -8.59 -3.44
N GLY A 108 4.45 -8.89 -3.96
CA GLY A 108 3.88 -8.13 -5.07
C GLY A 108 3.63 -6.68 -4.69
N THR A 109 3.13 -6.39 -3.49
CA THR A 109 3.01 -5.01 -2.99
C THR A 109 4.38 -4.36 -2.90
N MET A 110 5.32 -4.94 -2.16
CA MET A 110 6.58 -4.27 -1.80
C MET A 110 7.60 -4.17 -2.92
N LEU A 111 7.64 -5.15 -3.83
CA LEU A 111 8.67 -5.20 -4.88
C LEU A 111 8.17 -4.67 -6.22
N PHE A 112 6.86 -4.56 -6.42
CA PHE A 112 6.28 -4.19 -7.70
C PHE A 112 5.35 -2.98 -7.57
N PHE A 113 4.18 -3.15 -6.95
CA PHE A 113 3.15 -2.12 -7.02
C PHE A 113 3.49 -0.85 -6.23
N LEU A 114 3.98 -0.99 -5.00
CA LEU A 114 4.26 0.15 -4.12
C LEU A 114 5.44 1.01 -4.63
N PRO A 115 6.60 0.47 -5.05
CA PRO A 115 7.67 1.30 -5.59
C PRO A 115 7.26 2.09 -6.83
N ILE A 116 6.46 1.48 -7.72
CA ILE A 116 5.96 2.15 -8.93
C ILE A 116 5.00 3.28 -8.53
N HIS A 117 4.06 3.01 -7.63
CA HIS A 117 3.13 4.02 -7.13
C HIS A 117 3.85 5.17 -6.43
N PHE A 118 4.77 4.86 -5.50
CA PHE A 118 5.54 5.87 -4.77
C PHE A 118 6.41 6.71 -5.72
N SER A 119 7.06 6.07 -6.70
CA SER A 119 7.81 6.82 -7.71
C SER A 119 6.91 7.76 -8.50
N THR A 120 5.78 7.26 -9.02
CA THR A 120 4.87 8.02 -9.91
C THR A 120 4.15 9.17 -9.18
N HIS A 121 3.82 9.00 -7.90
CA HIS A 121 2.99 9.95 -7.15
C HIS A 121 3.74 10.76 -6.10
N ARG A 122 4.98 10.40 -5.76
CA ARG A 122 5.79 11.12 -4.77
C ARG A 122 7.12 11.62 -5.32
N VAL A 123 7.88 10.76 -6.01
CA VAL A 123 9.26 11.07 -6.43
C VAL A 123 9.30 11.84 -7.75
N SER A 124 8.75 11.26 -8.82
CA SER A 124 8.70 11.85 -10.16
C SER A 124 8.09 13.27 -10.18
N PRO A 125 6.95 13.54 -9.52
CA PRO A 125 6.38 14.89 -9.52
C PRO A 125 7.22 15.92 -8.76
N SER A 126 8.06 15.50 -7.81
CA SER A 126 8.94 16.40 -7.05
C SER A 126 10.20 16.83 -7.81
N ASN A 127 10.42 16.34 -9.03
CA ASN A 127 11.62 16.66 -9.82
C ASN A 127 11.64 18.16 -10.21
N PRO A 128 12.63 18.95 -9.77
CA PRO A 128 12.70 20.38 -10.07
C PRO A 128 13.11 20.68 -11.52
N ILE A 129 13.61 19.70 -12.26
CA ILE A 129 14.12 19.87 -13.62
C ILE A 129 12.95 20.04 -14.59
N ALA A 130 13.12 20.91 -15.58
CA ALA A 130 12.17 21.08 -16.68
C ALA A 130 11.92 19.74 -17.40
N PRO A 131 10.68 19.44 -17.82
CA PRO A 131 9.51 20.33 -17.76
C PRO A 131 8.67 20.19 -16.48
N ILE A 132 9.01 19.33 -15.51
CA ILE A 132 8.12 19.03 -14.36
C ILE A 132 8.06 20.19 -13.36
N HIS A 133 9.18 20.84 -13.09
CA HIS A 133 9.29 22.00 -12.19
C HIS A 133 8.68 21.76 -10.78
N ALA A 134 8.90 20.58 -10.22
CA ALA A 134 8.46 20.17 -8.88
C ALA A 134 6.98 20.52 -8.58
N LEU A 135 6.06 19.66 -9.02
CA LEU A 135 4.63 19.81 -8.77
C LEU A 135 4.35 19.99 -7.28
N SER A 136 3.65 21.09 -6.97
CA SER A 136 3.23 21.44 -5.62
C SER A 136 2.16 20.47 -5.11
N PRO A 137 1.96 20.37 -3.78
CA PRO A 137 0.91 19.55 -3.23
C PRO A 137 -0.48 19.87 -3.81
N SER A 138 -0.81 21.13 -4.05
CA SER A 138 -2.09 21.54 -4.66
C SER A 138 -2.27 21.06 -6.10
N GLU A 139 -1.19 20.81 -6.83
CA GLU A 139 -1.23 20.28 -8.20
C GLU A 139 -1.31 18.75 -8.24
N LEU A 140 -0.99 18.08 -7.14
CA LEU A 140 -1.01 16.61 -7.03
C LEU A 140 -2.35 16.09 -6.49
N ASP A 141 -3.47 16.58 -6.99
CA ASP A 141 -4.80 16.19 -6.55
C ASP A 141 -5.39 15.07 -7.44
N PHE A 142 -6.71 14.83 -7.38
CA PHE A 142 -7.33 13.80 -8.21
C PHE A 142 -7.38 14.14 -9.71
N GLU A 143 -7.10 15.37 -10.14
CA GLU A 143 -6.89 15.66 -11.56
C GLU A 143 -5.57 15.05 -12.07
N TYR A 144 -4.52 14.97 -11.23
CA TYR A 144 -3.29 14.25 -11.58
C TYR A 144 -3.55 12.74 -11.75
N ILE A 145 -4.44 12.17 -10.93
CA ILE A 145 -4.83 10.75 -11.03
C ILE A 145 -5.68 10.51 -12.28
N LYS A 146 -6.66 11.39 -12.55
CA LYS A 146 -7.49 11.34 -13.76
C LYS A 146 -6.67 11.43 -15.03
N PHE A 147 -5.71 12.34 -15.08
CA PHE A 147 -4.79 12.45 -16.21
C PHE A 147 -4.10 11.12 -16.54
N GLY A 148 -3.60 10.42 -15.52
CA GLY A 148 -3.02 9.09 -15.68
C GLY A 148 -4.04 8.05 -16.18
N LEU A 149 -5.23 8.01 -15.56
CA LEU A 149 -6.32 7.10 -15.93
C LEU A 149 -6.80 7.29 -17.38
N ASN A 150 -6.81 8.52 -17.89
CA ASN A 150 -7.26 8.82 -19.25
C ASN A 150 -6.15 8.63 -20.28
N SER A 151 -4.92 9.04 -19.95
CA SER A 151 -3.77 8.92 -20.86
C SER A 151 -3.27 7.48 -20.99
N TRP A 152 -3.32 6.69 -19.92
CA TRP A 152 -2.86 5.29 -19.89
C TRP A 152 -3.83 4.36 -19.17
N PRO A 153 -5.07 4.19 -19.66
CA PRO A 153 -6.16 3.54 -18.94
C PRO A 153 -5.82 2.15 -18.43
N TRP A 154 -5.27 1.29 -19.28
CA TRP A 154 -4.94 -0.09 -18.90
C TRP A 154 -3.79 -0.17 -17.90
N ARG A 155 -2.81 0.74 -17.99
CA ARG A 155 -1.63 0.74 -17.10
C ARG A 155 -2.01 1.27 -15.74
N SER A 156 -2.71 2.40 -15.69
CA SER A 156 -3.21 2.96 -14.45
C SER A 156 -4.20 2.01 -13.79
N ALA A 157 -5.13 1.41 -14.53
CA ALA A 157 -6.04 0.40 -13.99
C ALA A 157 -5.29 -0.81 -13.40
N PHE A 158 -4.29 -1.35 -14.10
CA PHE A 158 -3.48 -2.46 -13.59
C PHE A 158 -2.66 -2.08 -12.36
N LEU A 159 -1.97 -0.93 -12.37
CA LEU A 159 -1.09 -0.50 -11.29
C LEU A 159 -1.86 -0.11 -10.04
N TYR A 160 -2.94 0.67 -10.16
CA TYR A 160 -3.81 1.01 -9.03
C TYR A 160 -4.60 -0.21 -8.55
N GLY A 161 -5.22 -0.93 -9.48
CA GLY A 161 -6.03 -2.10 -9.14
C GLY A 161 -5.21 -3.19 -8.47
N GLY A 162 -4.03 -3.49 -9.03
CA GLY A 162 -3.09 -4.44 -8.46
C GLY A 162 -2.60 -4.01 -7.07
N LEU A 163 -2.24 -2.74 -6.88
CA LEU A 163 -1.83 -2.23 -5.57
C LEU A 163 -2.94 -2.38 -4.53
N VAL A 164 -4.17 -1.94 -4.84
CA VAL A 164 -5.32 -2.02 -3.94
C VAL A 164 -5.61 -3.47 -3.56
N VAL A 165 -5.71 -4.36 -4.56
CA VAL A 165 -6.01 -5.78 -4.34
C VAL A 165 -4.92 -6.45 -3.52
N PHE A 166 -3.65 -6.27 -3.87
CA PHE A 166 -2.54 -6.93 -3.16
C PHE A 166 -2.40 -6.40 -1.73
N ALA A 167 -2.45 -5.08 -1.53
CA ALA A 167 -2.34 -4.49 -0.20
C ALA A 167 -3.49 -4.94 0.72
N LEU A 168 -4.74 -4.92 0.23
CA LEU A 168 -5.90 -5.33 1.03
C LEU A 168 -5.95 -6.83 1.30
N LEU A 169 -5.58 -7.68 0.33
CA LEU A 169 -5.46 -9.12 0.59
C LEU A 169 -4.35 -9.43 1.60
N HIS A 170 -3.23 -8.70 1.54
CA HIS A 170 -2.15 -8.80 2.52
C HIS A 170 -2.63 -8.40 3.92
N ALA A 171 -3.28 -7.23 4.03
CA ALA A 171 -3.82 -6.71 5.27
C ALA A 171 -4.86 -7.68 5.87
N ALA A 172 -5.85 -8.14 5.08
CA ALA A 172 -6.88 -9.06 5.55
C ALA A 172 -6.30 -10.38 6.09
N ASP A 173 -5.36 -11.02 5.38
CA ASP A 173 -4.75 -12.26 5.86
C ASP A 173 -3.85 -12.01 7.09
N GLY A 174 -3.19 -10.86 7.14
CA GLY A 174 -2.36 -10.37 8.24
C GLY A 174 -3.14 -10.10 9.53
N GLU A 175 -4.27 -9.41 9.43
CA GLU A 175 -5.14 -9.06 10.55
C GLU A 175 -5.65 -10.30 11.28
N ARG A 176 -5.98 -11.38 10.55
CA ARG A 176 -6.36 -12.66 11.19
C ARG A 176 -5.27 -13.17 12.13
N ILE A 177 -4.01 -13.01 11.73
CA ILE A 177 -2.85 -13.46 12.51
C ILE A 177 -2.71 -12.60 13.76
N LEU A 178 -2.81 -11.28 13.62
CA LEU A 178 -2.77 -10.35 14.74
C LEU A 178 -3.91 -10.62 15.73
N PHE A 179 -5.15 -10.70 15.22
CA PHE A 179 -6.32 -11.00 16.02
C PHE A 179 -6.13 -12.30 16.80
N ASN A 180 -5.80 -13.41 16.13
CA ASN A 180 -5.63 -14.70 16.80
C ASN A 180 -4.47 -14.74 17.81
N THR A 181 -3.48 -13.87 17.62
CA THR A 181 -2.31 -13.77 18.52
C THR A 181 -2.64 -12.97 19.77
N TYR A 182 -3.30 -11.81 19.63
CA TYR A 182 -3.47 -10.85 20.72
C TYR A 182 -4.87 -10.86 21.34
N LEU A 183 -5.91 -11.05 20.53
CA LEU A 183 -7.31 -10.99 20.98
C LEU A 183 -7.95 -12.38 21.07
N GLY A 184 -7.48 -13.33 20.25
CA GLY A 184 -8.01 -14.69 20.17
C GLY A 184 -8.03 -15.47 21.50
N PRO A 185 -7.06 -15.32 22.42
CA PRO A 185 -7.14 -15.95 23.74
C PRO A 185 -8.32 -15.48 24.59
N ALA A 186 -8.75 -14.22 24.44
CA ALA A 186 -9.83 -13.62 25.23
C ALA A 186 -11.19 -13.67 24.51
N LEU A 187 -11.21 -13.42 23.20
CA LEU A 187 -12.43 -13.28 22.39
C LEU A 187 -12.77 -14.53 21.55
N GLY A 188 -11.93 -15.56 21.63
CA GLY A 188 -12.02 -16.75 20.77
C GLY A 188 -11.28 -16.56 19.45
N ARG A 189 -10.63 -17.62 18.96
CA ARG A 189 -9.82 -17.56 17.73
C ARG A 189 -10.70 -17.62 16.48
N ILE A 190 -10.39 -16.77 15.49
CA ILE A 190 -10.95 -16.82 14.14
C ILE A 190 -10.50 -18.12 13.47
N LYS A 191 -11.48 -18.96 13.13
CA LYS A 191 -11.26 -20.28 12.50
C LYS A 191 -10.74 -20.13 11.07
N ALA A 192 -10.07 -21.17 10.57
CA ALA A 192 -9.60 -21.17 9.18
C ALA A 192 -10.75 -21.12 8.16
N SER A 193 -11.91 -21.68 8.50
CA SER A 193 -13.11 -21.71 7.65
C SER A 193 -13.68 -20.32 7.37
N THR A 194 -13.55 -19.37 8.30
CA THR A 194 -14.07 -17.99 8.12
C THR A 194 -13.14 -17.11 7.27
N ARG A 195 -11.93 -17.59 6.95
CA ARG A 195 -10.93 -16.82 6.19
C ARG A 195 -11.47 -16.32 4.85
N LYS A 196 -12.15 -17.19 4.09
CA LYS A 196 -12.69 -16.84 2.77
C LYS A 196 -13.77 -15.75 2.89
N GLY A 197 -14.65 -15.87 3.88
CA GLY A 197 -15.69 -14.87 4.15
C GLY A 197 -15.10 -13.52 4.56
N MET A 198 -14.08 -13.51 5.40
CA MET A 198 -13.40 -12.28 5.81
C MET A 198 -12.68 -11.59 4.64
N ILE A 199 -11.97 -12.36 3.81
CA ILE A 199 -11.36 -11.83 2.57
C ILE A 199 -12.45 -11.28 1.65
N ALA A 200 -13.54 -12.02 1.42
CA ALA A 200 -14.64 -11.55 0.59
C ALA A 200 -15.28 -10.26 1.14
N ALA A 201 -15.41 -10.15 2.46
CA ALA A 201 -15.91 -8.94 3.11
C ALA A 201 -14.98 -7.75 2.89
N VAL A 202 -13.67 -7.88 3.08
CA VAL A 202 -12.70 -6.80 2.81
C VAL A 202 -12.69 -6.41 1.33
N MET A 203 -12.70 -7.40 0.43
CA MET A 203 -12.72 -7.13 -1.00
C MET A 203 -14.02 -6.46 -1.45
N GLY A 204 -15.18 -6.88 -0.91
CA GLY A 204 -16.47 -6.31 -1.25
C GLY A 204 -16.73 -4.94 -0.61
N ALA A 205 -16.31 -4.74 0.65
CA ALA A 205 -16.61 -3.52 1.41
C ALA A 205 -15.57 -2.41 1.23
N VAL A 206 -14.34 -2.74 0.82
CA VAL A 206 -13.25 -1.76 0.67
C VAL A 206 -12.71 -1.75 -0.75
N ALA A 207 -12.23 -2.89 -1.25
CA ALA A 207 -11.58 -2.92 -2.57
C ALA A 207 -12.54 -2.53 -3.69
N LEU A 208 -13.74 -3.12 -3.71
CA LEU A 208 -14.73 -2.83 -4.76
C LEU A 208 -15.15 -1.36 -4.80
N PRO A 209 -15.51 -0.70 -3.68
CA PRO A 209 -15.74 0.75 -3.66
C PRO A 209 -14.55 1.57 -4.14
N VAL A 210 -13.32 1.25 -3.72
CA VAL A 210 -12.13 1.98 -4.20
C VAL A 210 -11.96 1.82 -5.72
N LEU A 211 -12.09 0.60 -6.25
CA LEU A 211 -11.92 0.32 -7.67
C LEU A 211 -13.01 0.93 -8.53
N THR A 212 -14.26 0.93 -8.05
CA THR A 212 -15.38 1.61 -8.72
C THR A 212 -15.24 3.12 -8.67
N GLY A 213 -14.67 3.68 -7.61
CA GLY A 213 -14.33 5.10 -7.54
C GLY A 213 -13.27 5.50 -8.56
N LEU A 214 -12.20 4.69 -8.70
CA LEU A 214 -11.21 4.87 -9.77
C LEU A 214 -11.82 4.75 -11.17
N TYR A 215 -12.77 3.82 -11.34
CA TYR A 215 -13.52 3.71 -12.59
C TYR A 215 -14.31 4.99 -12.87
N PHE A 216 -15.08 5.52 -11.93
CA PHE A 216 -15.82 6.78 -12.13
C PHE A 216 -14.90 7.96 -12.45
N LEU A 217 -13.76 8.07 -11.76
CA LEU A 217 -12.76 9.09 -12.06
C LEU A 217 -12.26 9.00 -13.51
N SER A 218 -12.05 7.79 -14.03
CA SER A 218 -11.65 7.59 -15.44
C SER A 218 -12.72 7.98 -16.47
N GLN A 219 -13.96 8.20 -16.03
CA GLN A 219 -15.05 8.65 -16.90
C GLN A 219 -15.25 10.18 -16.84
N GLU A 220 -14.58 10.87 -15.91
CA GLU A 220 -14.70 12.31 -15.79
C GLU A 220 -13.80 13.05 -16.80
N PRO A 221 -14.27 14.18 -17.36
CA PRO A 221 -13.41 15.03 -18.18
C PRO A 221 -12.29 15.64 -17.33
N GLU A 222 -11.11 15.80 -17.94
CA GLU A 222 -9.98 16.46 -17.30
C GLU A 222 -10.21 17.96 -17.19
N MET A 223 -10.01 18.51 -16.00
CA MET A 223 -10.16 19.94 -15.73
C MET A 223 -8.81 20.60 -15.49
N ILE A 224 -7.86 20.37 -16.41
CA ILE A 224 -6.48 20.84 -16.31
C ILE A 224 -6.12 21.78 -17.47
N PHE A 225 -5.26 22.77 -17.19
CA PHE A 225 -4.69 23.60 -18.24
C PHE A 225 -3.69 22.80 -19.07
N ALA A 226 -3.54 23.14 -20.36
CA ALA A 226 -2.61 22.47 -21.27
C ALA A 226 -1.16 22.48 -20.74
N SER A 227 -0.72 23.60 -20.15
CA SER A 227 0.61 23.71 -19.52
C SER A 227 0.79 22.78 -18.32
N MET A 228 -0.29 22.42 -17.62
CA MET A 228 -0.26 21.43 -16.55
C MET A 228 -0.18 20.02 -17.10
N ALA A 229 -0.94 19.74 -18.18
CA ALA A 229 -0.94 18.44 -18.85
C ALA A 229 0.47 18.04 -19.30
N ASP A 230 1.26 18.98 -19.85
CA ASP A 230 2.65 18.71 -20.25
C ASP A 230 3.54 18.30 -19.07
N ARG A 231 3.35 18.95 -17.92
CA ARG A 231 4.09 18.65 -16.67
C ARG A 231 3.68 17.30 -16.10
N PHE A 232 2.38 17.02 -16.12
CA PHE A 232 1.82 15.74 -15.68
C PHE A 232 2.34 14.61 -16.56
N HIS A 233 2.25 14.76 -17.89
CA HIS A 233 2.78 13.82 -18.85
C HIS A 233 4.25 13.51 -18.56
N ALA A 234 5.10 14.55 -18.46
CA ALA A 234 6.52 14.38 -18.15
C ALA A 234 6.79 13.66 -16.83
N SER A 235 5.96 13.92 -15.81
CA SER A 235 6.05 13.22 -14.52
C SER A 235 5.73 11.74 -14.65
N PHE A 236 4.64 11.38 -15.32
CA PHE A 236 4.26 9.98 -15.56
C PHE A 236 5.32 9.24 -16.38
N VAL A 237 5.77 9.80 -17.52
CA VAL A 237 6.76 9.15 -18.39
C VAL A 237 8.18 9.11 -17.80
N SER A 238 8.41 9.70 -16.62
CA SER A 238 9.64 9.44 -15.85
C SER A 238 9.71 7.98 -15.41
N SER A 239 8.56 7.35 -15.14
CA SER A 239 8.46 5.92 -14.88
C SER A 239 8.55 5.12 -16.18
N MET A 240 9.34 4.04 -16.20
CA MET A 240 9.40 3.15 -17.37
C MET A 240 8.03 2.53 -17.68
N TRP A 241 7.20 2.31 -16.66
CA TRP A 241 5.89 1.67 -16.82
C TRP A 241 4.92 2.48 -17.66
N TYR A 242 5.04 3.81 -17.65
CA TYR A 242 4.21 4.70 -18.46
C TYR A 242 4.84 5.04 -19.82
N ARG A 243 6.08 4.63 -20.07
CA ARG A 243 6.78 4.77 -21.37
C ARG A 243 6.59 3.61 -22.34
N LEU A 244 6.18 2.45 -21.83
CA LEU A 244 5.99 1.23 -22.63
C LEU A 244 4.84 1.37 -23.62
#